data_AF-A0A452ZQ09-F1
#
_entry.id   AF-A0A452ZQ09-F1
#
_cell.length_a   1.000
_cell.length_b   1.000
_cell.length_c   1.000
_cell.angle_alpha   90.00
_cell.angle_beta   90.00
_cell.angle_gamma   90.00
#
_symmetry.space_group_name_H-M   'P 1'
#
loop_
_entity.id
_entity.type
_entity.pdbx_description
1 polymer ?
#
loop_
_entity_poly.entity_id
_entity_poly.type
_entity_poly.pdbx_seq_one_letter_code
_entity_poly.pdbx_strand_id
1 'polypeptide(L)'
;KLLCGCRALVARALLENPQLIDWRLVFKALYGLVALICGNGYIVGINQIYDIGIDKVNKPYLPIAAGDLSVQSAWLLVVAFAVVGFSIVVSNFGPFITSLYCLGLFLGTIYSVPPFRLKRYPVAAFLIIATVRGFLLNFGVYYATRAALGLTFQWSSPVAFITCFVTVFALVIAITKDLPDVEGDRKFQISTLATKLGVRNIAFLGSGLLLANYVVAIVVPFLIPQAFRSFVMVPFHAALAVALIFQTWVLEQAKYSKDAISQYYRFIWNLFYAEYIFFPLI
;
A
#
# COMPACT_ATOMS: atom_id res chain seq x y z
N LYS A 1 -3.88 -1.99 7.16
CA LYS A 1 -2.78 -1.85 6.17
C LYS A 1 -2.01 -0.54 6.36
N LEU A 2 -2.67 0.60 6.17
CA LEU A 2 -2.13 1.97 6.33
C LEU A 2 -1.39 2.21 7.66
N LEU A 3 -1.98 1.73 8.76
CA LEU A 3 -1.48 1.88 10.13
C LEU A 3 -0.07 1.34 10.38
N CYS A 4 0.37 0.27 9.70
CA CYS A 4 1.72 -0.28 9.94
C CYS A 4 2.79 0.65 9.36
N GLY A 5 2.64 1.08 8.10
CA GLY A 5 3.61 1.98 7.48
C GLY A 5 3.70 3.34 8.14
N CYS A 6 2.56 3.92 8.53
CA CYS A 6 2.56 5.21 9.24
C CYS A 6 3.31 5.13 10.57
N ARG A 7 3.03 4.08 11.37
CA ARG A 7 3.70 3.86 12.65
C ARG A 7 5.20 3.63 12.48
N ALA A 8 5.60 2.86 11.47
CA ALA A 8 7.00 2.57 11.20
C ALA A 8 7.81 3.83 10.83
N LEU A 9 7.26 4.69 9.96
CA LEU A 9 7.89 5.94 9.54
C LEU A 9 7.96 6.97 10.68
N VAL A 10 6.88 7.09 11.45
CA VAL A 10 6.88 7.95 12.65
C VAL A 10 7.91 7.44 13.65
N ALA A 11 7.90 6.15 13.97
CA ALA A 11 8.87 5.54 14.89
C ALA A 11 10.30 5.79 14.43
N ARG A 12 10.60 5.60 13.13
CA ARG A 12 11.93 5.87 12.60
C ARG A 12 12.35 7.33 12.77
N ALA A 13 11.48 8.28 12.42
CA ALA A 13 11.79 9.71 12.58
C ALA A 13 12.02 10.11 14.04
N LEU A 14 11.29 9.50 14.99
CA LEU A 14 11.48 9.71 16.43
C LEU A 14 12.78 9.05 16.94
N LEU A 15 13.12 7.86 16.47
CA LEU A 15 14.38 7.18 16.81
C LEU A 15 15.61 7.93 16.29
N GLU A 16 15.49 8.64 15.17
CA GLU A 16 16.54 9.51 14.63
C GLU A 16 16.66 10.82 15.43
N ASN A 17 15.64 11.20 16.20
CA ASN A 17 15.59 12.49 16.92
C ASN A 17 15.00 12.34 18.34
N PRO A 18 15.57 11.47 19.19
CA PRO A 18 14.97 11.14 20.50
C PRO A 18 14.83 12.35 21.44
N GLN A 19 15.74 13.32 21.31
CA GLN A 19 15.74 14.57 22.08
C GLN A 19 14.57 15.51 21.78
N LEU A 20 13.84 15.30 20.68
CA LEU A 20 12.74 16.16 20.23
C LEU A 20 11.36 15.57 20.55
N ILE A 21 11.31 14.45 21.28
CA ILE A 21 10.04 13.78 21.61
C ILE A 21 9.28 14.62 22.65
N ASP A 22 8.08 15.06 22.27
CA ASP A 22 7.14 15.82 23.10
C ASP A 22 5.75 15.20 23.04
N TRP A 23 4.98 15.30 24.12
CA TRP A 23 3.59 14.86 24.23
C TRP A 23 2.67 15.51 23.18
N ARG A 24 2.99 16.73 22.74
CA ARG A 24 2.25 17.42 21.65
C ARG A 24 2.29 16.65 20.33
N LEU A 25 3.32 15.84 20.10
CA LEU A 25 3.43 15.00 18.90
C LEU A 25 2.36 13.91 18.87
N VAL A 26 1.86 13.47 20.03
CA VAL A 26 0.79 12.47 20.10
C VAL A 26 -0.48 13.00 19.45
N PHE A 27 -0.88 14.23 19.75
CA PHE A 27 -2.07 14.86 19.14
C PHE A 27 -1.88 15.06 17.64
N LYS A 28 -0.71 15.54 17.20
CA LYS A 28 -0.41 15.64 15.76
C LYS A 28 -0.45 14.27 15.08
N ALA A 29 0.11 13.23 15.69
CA ALA A 29 0.06 11.88 15.15
C ALA A 29 -1.37 11.33 15.07
N LEU A 30 -2.22 11.60 16.07
CA LEU A 30 -3.63 11.21 16.07
C LEU A 30 -4.40 11.92 14.94
N TYR A 31 -4.24 13.24 14.77
CA TYR A 31 -4.86 13.96 13.67
C TYR A 31 -4.40 13.42 12.31
N GLY A 32 -3.10 13.18 12.15
CA GLY A 32 -2.54 12.61 10.92
C GLY A 32 -3.12 11.22 10.63
N LEU A 33 -3.26 10.40 11.68
CA LEU A 33 -3.85 9.07 11.56
C LEU A 33 -5.32 9.14 11.12
N VAL A 34 -6.13 10.00 11.75
CA VAL A 34 -7.54 10.19 11.37
C VAL A 34 -7.64 10.67 9.93
N ALA A 35 -6.83 11.66 9.52
CA ALA A 35 -6.80 12.15 8.15
C ALA A 35 -6.47 11.04 7.15
N LEU A 36 -5.47 10.18 7.45
CA LEU A 36 -5.10 9.07 6.58
C LEU A 36 -6.19 7.98 6.52
N ILE A 37 -6.86 7.68 7.64
CA ILE A 37 -8.02 6.78 7.67
C ILE A 37 -9.14 7.34 6.79
N CYS A 38 -9.45 8.62 6.90
CA CYS A 38 -10.41 9.32 6.06
C CYS A 38 -10.02 9.23 4.57
N GLY A 39 -8.79 9.55 4.22
CA GLY A 39 -8.32 9.47 2.83
C GLY A 39 -8.40 8.05 2.28
N ASN A 40 -8.04 7.05 3.08
CA ASN A 40 -8.17 5.66 2.68
C ASN A 40 -9.64 5.23 2.55
N GLY A 41 -10.50 5.67 3.46
CA GLY A 41 -11.94 5.43 3.45
C GLY A 41 -12.61 6.03 2.22
N TYR A 42 -12.23 7.25 1.83
CA TYR A 42 -12.67 7.87 0.58
C TYR A 42 -12.29 7.01 -0.63
N ILE A 43 -11.00 6.70 -0.80
CA ILE A 43 -10.47 5.99 -1.98
C ILE A 43 -11.09 4.59 -2.11
N VAL A 44 -11.20 3.85 -1.01
CA VAL A 44 -11.78 2.50 -1.01
C VAL A 44 -13.30 2.54 -1.13
N GLY A 45 -13.94 3.54 -0.52
CA GLY A 45 -15.39 3.71 -0.57
C GLY A 45 -15.89 4.07 -1.97
N ILE A 46 -15.28 5.05 -2.65
CA ILE A 46 -15.61 5.34 -4.06
C ILE A 46 -15.38 4.12 -4.93
N ASN A 47 -14.31 3.35 -4.68
CA ASN A 47 -14.01 2.18 -5.49
C ASN A 47 -15.14 1.16 -5.40
N GLN A 48 -15.61 0.82 -4.19
CA GLN A 48 -16.73 -0.10 -3.99
C GLN A 48 -18.04 0.41 -4.61
N ILE A 49 -18.33 1.71 -4.52
CA ILE A 49 -19.55 2.30 -5.10
C ILE A 49 -19.60 2.10 -6.63
N TYR A 50 -18.47 2.25 -7.33
CA TYR A 50 -18.43 2.09 -8.80
C TYR A 50 -18.21 0.63 -9.25
N ASP A 51 -17.85 -0.25 -8.33
CA ASP A 51 -17.55 -1.66 -8.60
C ASP A 51 -18.59 -2.63 -8.01
N ILE A 52 -19.75 -2.16 -7.51
CA ILE A 52 -20.80 -2.99 -6.88
C ILE A 52 -21.10 -4.28 -7.68
N GLY A 53 -21.28 -4.18 -9.00
CA GLY A 53 -21.57 -5.34 -9.85
C GLY A 53 -20.42 -6.35 -9.90
N ILE A 54 -19.17 -5.89 -9.91
CA ILE A 54 -17.97 -6.73 -9.89
C ILE A 54 -17.79 -7.35 -8.50
N ASP A 55 -17.94 -6.53 -7.45
CA ASP A 55 -17.75 -6.95 -6.07
C ASP A 55 -18.82 -7.95 -5.62
N LYS A 56 -20.05 -7.89 -6.15
CA LYS A 56 -21.07 -8.94 -5.90
C LYS A 56 -20.62 -10.33 -6.36
N VAL A 57 -19.76 -10.41 -7.37
CA VAL A 57 -19.22 -11.67 -7.87
C VAL A 57 -17.99 -12.08 -7.08
N ASN A 58 -17.01 -11.18 -6.98
CA ASN A 58 -15.68 -11.51 -6.48
C ASN A 58 -15.57 -11.41 -4.95
N LYS A 59 -16.32 -10.48 -4.35
CA LYS A 59 -16.21 -10.08 -2.94
C LYS A 59 -17.60 -9.83 -2.33
N PRO A 60 -18.51 -10.82 -2.33
CA PRO A 60 -19.90 -10.64 -1.92
C PRO A 60 -20.06 -10.24 -0.45
N TYR A 61 -19.02 -10.43 0.36
CA TYR A 61 -18.96 -10.03 1.77
C TYR A 61 -18.70 -8.54 1.99
N LEU A 62 -18.41 -7.75 0.94
CA LEU A 62 -18.19 -6.31 1.09
C LEU A 62 -19.51 -5.58 1.41
N PRO A 63 -19.52 -4.56 2.29
CA PRO A 63 -20.76 -3.99 2.82
C PRO A 63 -21.76 -3.49 1.75
N ILE A 64 -21.25 -2.85 0.68
CA ILE A 64 -22.11 -2.35 -0.41
C ILE A 64 -22.57 -3.48 -1.33
N ALA A 65 -21.72 -4.50 -1.54
CA ALA A 65 -22.04 -5.65 -2.39
C ALA A 65 -23.06 -6.59 -1.70
N ALA A 66 -22.91 -6.80 -0.39
CA ALA A 66 -23.79 -7.57 0.46
C ALA A 66 -25.17 -6.93 0.65
N GLY A 67 -25.25 -5.60 0.52
CA GLY A 67 -26.47 -4.83 0.78
C GLY A 67 -26.59 -4.33 2.23
N ASP A 68 -25.61 -4.62 3.08
CA ASP A 68 -25.54 -4.14 4.48
C ASP A 68 -25.41 -2.60 4.56
N LEU A 69 -24.83 -1.98 3.52
CA LEU A 69 -24.70 -0.53 3.40
C LEU A 69 -25.36 -0.03 2.10
N SER A 70 -26.37 0.84 2.24
CA SER A 70 -27.03 1.45 1.07
C SER A 70 -26.06 2.34 0.27
N VAL A 71 -26.30 2.47 -1.03
CA VAL A 71 -25.47 3.33 -1.91
C VAL A 71 -25.51 4.80 -1.46
N GLN A 72 -26.66 5.27 -0.96
CA GLN A 72 -26.81 6.63 -0.44
C GLN A 72 -25.96 6.83 0.82
N SER A 73 -26.02 5.89 1.76
CA SER A 73 -25.20 5.90 2.98
C SER A 73 -23.70 5.80 2.67
N ALA A 74 -23.33 5.00 1.67
CA ALA A 74 -21.95 4.89 1.21
C ALA A 74 -21.42 6.22 0.65
N TRP A 75 -22.21 6.91 -0.17
CA TRP A 75 -21.85 8.24 -0.66
C TRP A 75 -21.72 9.27 0.47
N LEU A 76 -22.65 9.28 1.42
CA LEU A 76 -22.58 10.16 2.59
C LEU A 76 -21.27 9.92 3.37
N LEU A 77 -20.94 8.66 3.61
CA LEU A 77 -19.71 8.28 4.33
C LEU A 77 -18.44 8.69 3.56
N VAL A 78 -18.41 8.46 2.25
CA VAL A 78 -17.30 8.86 1.38
C VAL A 78 -17.10 10.38 1.39
N VAL A 79 -18.18 11.16 1.25
CA VAL A 79 -18.12 12.62 1.30
C VAL A 79 -17.67 13.09 2.68
N ALA A 80 -18.20 12.50 3.75
CA ALA A 80 -17.78 12.80 5.11
C ALA A 80 -16.27 12.54 5.31
N PHE A 81 -15.76 11.42 4.81
CA PHE A 81 -14.33 11.14 4.84
C PHE A 81 -13.50 12.17 4.06
N ALA A 82 -13.94 12.59 2.87
CA ALA A 82 -13.24 13.62 2.11
C ALA A 82 -13.18 14.94 2.89
N VAL A 83 -14.32 15.40 3.42
CA VAL A 83 -14.44 16.66 4.16
C VAL A 83 -13.63 16.62 5.45
N VAL A 84 -13.85 15.63 6.31
CA VAL A 84 -13.15 15.51 7.60
C VAL A 84 -11.64 15.42 7.40
N GLY A 85 -11.20 14.56 6.48
CA GLY A 85 -9.77 14.40 6.20
C GLY A 85 -9.14 15.69 5.65
N PHE A 86 -9.82 16.37 4.73
CA PHE A 86 -9.38 17.67 4.20
C PHE A 86 -9.31 18.74 5.28
N SER A 87 -10.34 18.88 6.11
CA SER A 87 -10.36 19.85 7.22
C SER A 87 -9.21 19.63 8.20
N ILE A 88 -8.87 18.37 8.52
CA ILE A 88 -7.74 18.05 9.39
C ILE A 88 -6.41 18.46 8.75
N VAL A 89 -6.15 18.12 7.49
CA VAL A 89 -4.86 18.43 6.85
C VAL A 89 -4.63 19.94 6.69
N VAL A 90 -5.68 20.68 6.31
CA VAL A 90 -5.63 22.14 6.15
C VAL A 90 -5.31 22.83 7.48
N SER A 91 -5.98 22.41 8.56
CA SER A 91 -5.85 23.05 9.87
C SER A 91 -4.57 22.68 10.62
N ASN A 92 -3.98 21.50 10.37
CA ASN A 92 -2.90 20.97 11.21
C ASN A 92 -1.55 20.72 10.50
N PHE A 93 -1.54 20.56 9.16
CA PHE A 93 -0.36 20.06 8.44
C PHE A 93 0.17 21.00 7.34
N GLY A 94 -0.48 22.16 7.15
CA GLY A 94 -0.04 23.20 6.23
C GLY A 94 -0.31 22.88 4.75
N PRO A 95 0.03 23.83 3.85
CA PRO A 95 -0.40 23.79 2.45
C PRO A 95 0.25 22.64 1.66
N PHE A 96 1.51 22.30 1.96
CA PHE A 96 2.21 21.24 1.23
C PHE A 96 1.59 19.87 1.47
N ILE A 97 1.42 19.44 2.73
CA ILE A 97 0.75 18.16 3.04
C ILE A 97 -0.70 18.16 2.56
N THR A 98 -1.40 19.29 2.67
CA THR A 98 -2.74 19.44 2.10
C THR A 98 -2.74 19.15 0.59
N SER A 99 -1.78 19.69 -0.17
CA SER A 99 -1.67 19.43 -1.61
C SER A 99 -1.41 17.96 -1.94
N LEU A 100 -0.54 17.27 -1.17
CA LEU A 100 -0.28 15.85 -1.35
C LEU A 100 -1.51 15.00 -1.01
N TYR A 101 -2.25 15.38 0.03
CA TYR A 101 -3.49 14.72 0.42
C TYR A 101 -4.55 14.86 -0.67
N CYS A 102 -4.76 16.08 -1.19
CA CYS A 102 -5.67 16.35 -2.31
C CYS A 102 -5.25 15.59 -3.57
N LEU A 103 -3.95 15.51 -3.88
CA LEU A 103 -3.42 14.69 -4.96
C LEU A 103 -3.76 13.21 -4.76
N GLY A 104 -3.61 12.68 -3.55
CA GLY A 104 -3.99 11.30 -3.22
C GLY A 104 -5.48 11.03 -3.44
N LEU A 105 -6.36 11.95 -3.02
CA LEU A 105 -7.80 11.85 -3.28
C LEU A 105 -8.10 11.90 -4.79
N PHE A 106 -7.53 12.88 -5.50
CA PHE A 106 -7.68 13.04 -6.94
C PHE A 106 -7.28 11.78 -7.71
N LEU A 107 -6.09 11.22 -7.41
CA LEU A 107 -5.60 9.99 -8.03
C LEU A 107 -6.54 8.80 -7.73
N GLY A 108 -7.08 8.70 -6.52
CA GLY A 108 -8.10 7.71 -6.18
C GLY A 108 -9.39 7.87 -6.97
N THR A 109 -9.82 9.12 -7.20
CA THR A 109 -11.01 9.46 -7.99
C THR A 109 -10.85 9.05 -9.44
N ILE A 110 -9.80 9.52 -10.12
CA ILE A 110 -9.59 9.18 -11.54
C ILE A 110 -9.31 7.69 -11.76
N TYR A 111 -8.84 6.98 -10.72
CA TYR A 111 -8.69 5.53 -10.75
C TYR A 111 -10.04 4.81 -10.86
N SER A 112 -11.09 5.27 -10.16
CA SER A 112 -12.38 4.56 -10.03
C SER A 112 -13.51 5.14 -10.88
N VAL A 113 -13.55 6.46 -11.09
CA VAL A 113 -14.72 7.20 -11.59
C VAL A 113 -14.65 7.44 -13.11
N PRO A 114 -15.75 7.25 -13.87
CA PRO A 114 -15.82 7.64 -15.29
C PRO A 114 -15.68 9.17 -15.49
N PRO A 115 -15.16 9.65 -16.63
CA PRO A 115 -14.80 8.88 -17.84
C PRO A 115 -13.43 8.19 -17.76
N PHE A 116 -12.55 8.59 -16.83
CA PHE A 116 -11.17 8.09 -16.79
C PHE A 116 -11.06 6.63 -16.38
N ARG A 117 -11.61 6.28 -15.20
CA ARG A 117 -11.60 4.94 -14.58
C ARG A 117 -10.30 4.17 -14.88
N LEU A 118 -9.17 4.78 -14.52
CA LEU A 118 -7.83 4.35 -14.93
C LEU A 118 -7.46 2.94 -14.46
N LYS A 119 -8.20 2.38 -13.48
CA LYS A 119 -8.08 0.98 -13.07
C LYS A 119 -8.22 -0.03 -14.21
N ARG A 120 -8.85 0.36 -15.33
CA ARG A 120 -9.02 -0.47 -16.55
C ARG A 120 -7.73 -0.61 -17.35
N TYR A 121 -6.80 0.33 -17.23
CA TYR A 121 -5.52 0.32 -17.94
C TYR A 121 -4.43 -0.16 -16.99
N PRO A 122 -3.80 -1.33 -17.22
CA PRO A 122 -2.88 -1.91 -16.26
C PRO A 122 -1.73 -0.97 -15.88
N VAL A 123 -1.09 -0.33 -16.86
CA VAL A 123 0.03 0.60 -16.62
C VAL A 123 -0.42 1.81 -15.78
N ALA A 124 -1.55 2.43 -16.11
CA ALA A 124 -2.05 3.57 -15.33
C ALA A 124 -2.44 3.18 -13.90
N ALA A 125 -3.10 2.02 -13.74
CA ALA A 125 -3.42 1.45 -12.44
C ALA A 125 -2.16 1.23 -11.59
N PHE A 126 -1.09 0.72 -12.21
CA PHE A 126 0.20 0.50 -11.55
C PHE A 126 0.83 1.81 -11.09
N LEU A 127 0.91 2.80 -11.98
CA LEU A 127 1.50 4.10 -11.65
C LEU A 127 0.76 4.78 -10.50
N ILE A 128 -0.57 4.72 -10.47
CA ILE A 128 -1.37 5.29 -9.38
C ILE A 128 -1.12 4.54 -8.07
N ILE A 129 -1.12 3.20 -8.08
CA ILE A 129 -0.88 2.41 -6.87
C ILE A 129 0.54 2.65 -6.34
N ALA A 130 1.55 2.61 -7.21
CA ALA A 130 2.94 2.90 -6.86
C ALA A 130 3.10 4.32 -6.31
N THR A 131 2.45 5.31 -6.93
CA THR A 131 2.51 6.71 -6.46
C THR A 131 1.83 6.87 -5.10
N VAL A 132 0.58 6.41 -4.94
CA VAL A 132 -0.20 6.65 -3.72
C VAL A 132 0.27 5.77 -2.56
N ARG A 133 0.43 4.46 -2.79
CA ARG A 133 0.82 3.50 -1.73
C ARG A 133 2.32 3.38 -1.56
N GLY A 134 3.08 3.44 -2.65
CA GLY A 134 4.53 3.31 -2.62
C GLY A 134 5.22 4.59 -2.19
N PHE A 135 4.97 5.69 -2.89
CA PHE A 135 5.72 6.93 -2.67
C PHE A 135 5.04 7.89 -1.69
N LEU A 136 3.85 8.41 -2.03
CA LEU A 136 3.19 9.51 -1.31
C LEU A 136 2.95 9.21 0.15
N LEU A 137 2.56 7.97 0.49
CA LEU A 137 2.37 7.58 1.87
C LEU A 137 3.68 7.70 2.68
N ASN A 138 4.78 7.15 2.15
CA ASN A 138 6.04 7.11 2.86
C ASN A 138 6.66 8.50 2.99
N PHE A 139 6.73 9.20 1.85
CA PHE A 139 7.21 10.57 1.79
C PHE A 139 6.36 11.51 2.65
N GLY A 140 5.03 11.48 2.49
CA GLY A 140 4.12 12.39 3.16
C GLY A 140 4.11 12.22 4.69
N VAL A 141 4.10 10.98 5.18
CA VAL A 141 4.16 10.72 6.63
C VAL A 141 5.50 11.16 7.21
N TYR A 142 6.61 10.82 6.56
CA TYR A 142 7.93 11.20 7.05
C TYR A 142 8.13 12.73 7.01
N TYR A 143 7.69 13.40 5.94
CA TYR A 143 7.68 14.86 5.86
C TYR A 143 6.87 15.48 6.99
N ALA A 144 5.63 15.04 7.18
CA ALA A 144 4.75 15.55 8.22
C ALA A 144 5.33 15.35 9.63
N THR A 145 6.00 14.20 9.85
CA THR A 145 6.64 13.90 11.13
C THR A 145 7.84 14.80 11.40
N ARG A 146 8.73 15.00 10.41
CA ARG A 146 9.86 15.94 10.54
C ARG A 146 9.39 17.37 10.78
N ALA A 147 8.39 17.82 10.02
CA ALA A 147 7.80 19.14 10.23
C ALA A 147 7.16 19.28 11.62
N ALA A 148 6.54 18.22 12.14
CA ALA A 148 6.00 18.20 13.51
C ALA A 148 7.11 18.31 14.57
N LEU A 149 8.30 17.78 14.29
CA LEU A 149 9.50 17.92 15.12
C LEU A 149 10.22 19.27 14.95
N GLY A 150 9.70 20.18 14.12
CA GLY A 150 10.35 21.48 13.83
C GLY A 150 11.57 21.37 12.91
N LEU A 151 11.74 20.25 12.23
CA LEU A 151 12.88 20.00 11.34
C LEU A 151 12.53 20.29 9.88
N THR A 152 13.52 20.76 9.13
CA THR A 152 13.44 20.78 7.66
C THR A 152 13.47 19.35 7.11
N PHE A 153 12.85 19.17 5.94
CA PHE A 153 12.84 17.87 5.28
C PHE A 153 14.25 17.50 4.82
N GLN A 154 14.69 16.31 5.21
CA GLN A 154 15.93 15.69 4.72
C GLN A 154 15.71 14.18 4.62
N TRP A 155 16.15 13.60 3.51
CA TRP A 155 16.07 12.15 3.32
C TRP A 155 17.02 11.44 4.29
N SER A 156 16.46 10.45 4.99
CA SER A 156 17.23 9.43 5.71
C SER A 156 17.43 8.24 4.78
N SER A 157 18.62 7.62 4.79
CA SER A 157 18.93 6.48 3.91
C SER A 157 17.95 5.30 4.10
N PRO A 158 17.59 4.89 5.34
CA PRO A 158 16.49 3.95 5.56
C PRO A 158 15.15 4.40 5.00
N VAL A 159 14.77 5.67 5.16
CA VAL A 159 13.48 6.16 4.64
C VAL A 159 13.45 6.15 3.11
N ALA A 160 14.56 6.54 2.46
CA ALA A 160 14.71 6.43 1.01
C ALA A 160 14.62 4.96 0.56
N PHE A 161 15.34 4.07 1.25
CA PHE A 161 15.30 2.62 1.00
C PHE A 161 13.87 2.07 1.08
N ILE A 162 13.17 2.26 2.21
CA ILE A 162 11.81 1.70 2.37
C ILE A 162 10.85 2.32 1.35
N THR A 163 10.98 3.61 1.03
CA THR A 163 10.14 4.27 0.03
C THR A 163 10.33 3.64 -1.35
N CYS A 164 11.58 3.42 -1.79
CA CYS A 164 11.87 2.73 -3.05
C CYS A 164 11.40 1.27 -3.02
N PHE A 165 11.73 0.55 -1.94
CA PHE A 165 11.41 -0.87 -1.77
C PHE A 165 9.89 -1.10 -1.83
N VAL A 166 9.11 -0.35 -1.05
CA VAL A 166 7.64 -0.51 -1.02
C VAL A 166 6.96 0.05 -2.26
N THR A 167 7.62 0.93 -3.03
CA THR A 167 7.12 1.36 -4.34
C THR A 167 7.20 0.22 -5.35
N VAL A 168 8.33 -0.49 -5.39
CA VAL A 168 8.46 -1.73 -6.20
C VAL A 168 7.53 -2.82 -5.67
N PHE A 169 7.40 -2.97 -4.35
CA PHE A 169 6.45 -3.91 -3.76
C PHE A 169 4.99 -3.56 -4.14
N ALA A 170 4.62 -2.29 -4.12
CA ALA A 170 3.28 -1.84 -4.53
C ALA A 170 2.97 -2.22 -5.99
N LEU A 171 3.97 -2.23 -6.87
CA LEU A 171 3.85 -2.78 -8.22
C LEU A 171 3.55 -4.28 -8.20
N VAL A 172 4.25 -5.06 -7.37
CA VAL A 172 3.99 -6.50 -7.20
C VAL A 172 2.55 -6.74 -6.73
N ILE A 173 2.09 -5.98 -5.73
CA ILE A 173 0.71 -6.05 -5.25
C ILE A 173 -0.25 -5.72 -6.39
N ALA A 174 0.03 -4.69 -7.18
CA ALA A 174 -0.85 -4.27 -8.26
C ALA A 174 -0.95 -5.31 -9.38
N ILE A 175 0.16 -6.01 -9.70
CA ILE A 175 0.19 -7.13 -10.66
C ILE A 175 -0.57 -8.34 -10.12
N THR A 176 -0.44 -8.64 -8.83
CA THR A 176 -1.02 -9.84 -8.21
C THR A 176 -2.44 -9.65 -7.69
N LYS A 177 -2.95 -8.41 -7.66
CA LYS A 177 -4.26 -8.06 -7.03
C LYS A 177 -5.46 -8.81 -7.61
N ASP A 178 -5.42 -9.10 -8.91
CA ASP A 178 -6.53 -9.71 -9.65
C ASP A 178 -6.44 -11.26 -9.66
N LEU A 179 -5.39 -11.84 -9.06
CA LEU A 179 -5.24 -13.30 -9.00
C LEU A 179 -6.43 -13.99 -8.29
N PRO A 180 -6.87 -13.55 -7.08
CA PRO A 180 -7.98 -14.20 -6.39
C PRO A 180 -9.32 -14.08 -7.12
N ASP A 181 -9.43 -13.08 -7.99
CA ASP A 181 -10.66 -12.71 -8.70
C ASP A 181 -10.75 -13.41 -10.08
N VAL A 182 -9.70 -14.12 -10.52
CA VAL A 182 -9.55 -14.64 -11.89
C VAL A 182 -10.67 -15.58 -12.36
N GLU A 183 -11.20 -16.43 -11.47
CA GLU A 183 -12.30 -17.34 -11.80
C GLU A 183 -13.62 -16.60 -12.03
N GLY A 184 -13.92 -15.62 -11.16
CA GLY A 184 -15.09 -14.75 -11.31
C GLY A 184 -14.96 -13.90 -12.57
N ASP A 185 -13.79 -13.29 -12.78
CA ASP A 185 -13.51 -12.48 -13.95
C ASP A 185 -13.69 -13.28 -15.26
N ARG A 186 -13.23 -14.53 -15.32
CA ARG A 186 -13.46 -15.41 -16.49
C ARG A 186 -14.94 -15.70 -16.72
N LYS A 187 -15.68 -16.02 -15.66
CA LYS A 187 -17.13 -16.33 -15.75
C LYS A 187 -17.93 -15.16 -16.31
N PHE A 188 -17.53 -13.92 -15.99
CA PHE A 188 -18.21 -12.69 -16.40
C PHE A 188 -17.49 -11.93 -17.53
N GLN A 189 -16.54 -12.57 -18.23
CA GLN A 189 -15.82 -12.01 -19.38
C GLN A 189 -15.09 -10.68 -19.07
N ILE A 190 -14.62 -10.53 -17.82
CA ILE A 190 -13.83 -9.38 -17.39
C ILE A 190 -12.37 -9.59 -17.81
N SER A 191 -11.86 -8.62 -18.58
CA SER A 191 -10.49 -8.67 -19.09
C SER A 191 -9.51 -8.06 -18.09
N THR A 192 -8.64 -8.89 -17.52
CA THR A 192 -7.55 -8.50 -16.60
C THR A 192 -6.23 -9.11 -17.07
N LEU A 193 -5.11 -8.67 -16.49
CA LEU A 193 -3.82 -9.29 -16.81
C LEU A 193 -3.79 -10.78 -16.42
N ALA A 194 -4.43 -11.14 -15.29
CA ALA A 194 -4.54 -12.52 -14.84
C ALA A 194 -5.38 -13.38 -15.79
N THR A 195 -6.48 -12.85 -16.34
CA THR A 195 -7.30 -13.61 -17.31
C THR A 195 -6.60 -13.75 -18.66
N LYS A 196 -5.81 -12.76 -19.10
CA LYS A 196 -5.06 -12.79 -20.38
C LYS A 196 -3.78 -13.61 -20.35
N LEU A 197 -2.92 -13.39 -19.36
CA LEU A 197 -1.59 -14.00 -19.29
C LEU A 197 -1.58 -15.31 -18.48
N GLY A 198 -2.65 -15.57 -17.72
CA GLY A 198 -2.79 -16.76 -16.89
C GLY A 198 -2.22 -16.58 -15.48
N VAL A 199 -2.83 -17.28 -14.53
CA VAL A 199 -2.50 -17.21 -13.09
C VAL A 199 -1.04 -17.51 -12.84
N ARG A 200 -0.52 -18.59 -13.43
CA ARG A 200 0.89 -19.00 -13.32
C ARG A 200 1.84 -17.88 -13.69
N ASN A 201 1.71 -17.32 -14.88
CA ASN A 201 2.63 -16.29 -15.37
C ASN A 201 2.59 -15.02 -14.51
N ILE A 202 1.40 -14.61 -14.04
CA ILE A 202 1.26 -13.46 -13.15
C ILE A 202 1.85 -13.73 -11.75
N ALA A 203 1.65 -14.94 -11.21
CA ALA A 203 2.23 -15.32 -9.92
C ALA A 203 3.76 -15.35 -9.98
N PHE A 204 4.33 -15.97 -11.01
CA PHE A 204 5.78 -16.00 -11.22
C PHE A 204 6.37 -14.62 -11.50
N LEU A 205 5.70 -13.78 -12.30
CA LEU A 205 6.13 -12.40 -12.54
C LEU A 205 6.15 -11.59 -11.24
N GLY A 206 5.08 -11.65 -10.45
CA GLY A 206 5.01 -10.97 -9.16
C GLY A 206 6.06 -11.48 -8.16
N SER A 207 6.23 -12.81 -8.07
CA SER A 207 7.24 -13.45 -7.23
C SER A 207 8.66 -13.08 -7.65
N GLY A 208 8.95 -13.09 -8.96
CA GLY A 208 10.27 -12.77 -9.50
C GLY A 208 10.66 -11.31 -9.27
N LEU A 209 9.72 -10.39 -9.49
CA LEU A 209 9.94 -8.96 -9.20
C LEU A 209 10.18 -8.72 -7.70
N LEU A 210 9.41 -9.39 -6.84
CA LEU A 210 9.59 -9.26 -5.39
C LEU A 210 10.91 -9.89 -4.92
N LEU A 211 11.29 -11.04 -5.47
CA LEU A 211 12.57 -11.68 -5.19
C LEU A 211 13.75 -10.80 -5.62
N ALA A 212 13.68 -10.17 -6.80
CA ALA A 212 14.68 -9.21 -7.24
C ALA A 212 14.78 -8.02 -6.28
N ASN A 213 13.65 -7.51 -5.80
CA ASN A 213 13.61 -6.45 -4.78
C ASN A 213 14.28 -6.90 -3.46
N TYR A 214 14.06 -8.16 -3.03
CA TYR A 214 14.74 -8.73 -1.87
C TYR A 214 16.26 -8.87 -2.06
N VAL A 215 16.70 -9.30 -3.25
CA VAL A 215 18.14 -9.36 -3.57
C VAL A 215 18.77 -7.98 -3.46
N VAL A 216 18.12 -6.93 -3.99
CA VAL A 216 18.59 -5.55 -3.83
C VAL A 216 18.69 -5.18 -2.34
N ALA A 217 17.67 -5.49 -1.54
CA ALA A 217 17.69 -5.22 -0.10
C ALA A 217 18.80 -5.97 0.66
N ILE A 218 19.20 -7.16 0.20
CA ILE A 218 20.35 -7.89 0.77
C ILE A 218 21.68 -7.23 0.37
N VAL A 219 21.79 -6.70 -0.84
CA VAL A 219 23.04 -6.12 -1.37
C VAL A 219 23.31 -4.70 -0.85
N VAL A 220 22.27 -3.86 -0.73
CA VAL A 220 22.40 -2.43 -0.37
C VAL A 220 23.21 -2.17 0.92
N PRO A 221 23.06 -2.94 2.02
CA PRO A 221 23.86 -2.76 3.23
C PRO A 221 25.37 -2.95 3.02
N PHE A 222 25.80 -3.70 2.00
CA PHE A 222 27.21 -3.87 1.69
C PHE A 222 27.76 -2.72 0.83
N LEU A 223 26.88 -2.05 0.07
CA LEU A 223 27.24 -0.87 -0.73
C LEU A 223 27.34 0.40 0.14
N ILE A 224 26.52 0.49 1.20
CA ILE A 224 26.49 1.64 2.11
C ILE A 224 26.47 1.16 3.59
N PRO A 225 27.55 0.53 4.10
CA PRO A 225 27.57 -0.09 5.42
C PRO A 225 27.27 0.83 6.59
N GLN A 226 27.59 2.12 6.45
CA GLN A 226 27.34 3.14 7.46
C GLN A 226 25.85 3.54 7.59
N ALA A 227 25.04 3.23 6.58
CA ALA A 227 23.64 3.63 6.53
C ALA A 227 22.66 2.57 7.05
N PHE A 228 23.09 1.31 7.13
CA PHE A 228 22.22 0.16 7.39
C PHE A 228 22.85 -0.84 8.34
N ARG A 229 22.03 -1.45 9.19
CA ARG A 229 22.44 -2.56 10.05
C ARG A 229 22.44 -3.87 9.26
N SER A 230 23.53 -4.17 8.57
CA SER A 230 23.66 -5.36 7.71
C SER A 230 23.31 -6.67 8.44
N PHE A 231 23.74 -6.83 9.70
CA PHE A 231 23.43 -8.02 10.52
C PHE A 231 21.94 -8.21 10.81
N VAL A 232 21.13 -7.16 10.65
CA VAL A 232 19.67 -7.16 10.84
C VAL A 232 18.99 -7.32 9.48
N MET A 233 19.39 -6.47 8.53
CA MET A 233 18.77 -6.35 7.22
C MET A 233 18.97 -7.59 6.35
N VAL A 234 20.18 -8.16 6.31
CA VAL A 234 20.50 -9.32 5.45
C VAL A 234 19.73 -10.58 5.84
N PRO A 235 19.80 -11.10 7.08
CA PRO A 235 19.09 -12.33 7.43
C PRO A 235 17.57 -12.18 7.33
N PHE A 236 17.03 -11.00 7.63
CA PHE A 236 15.61 -10.73 7.51
C PHE A 236 15.12 -10.83 6.05
N HIS A 237 15.71 -10.07 5.13
CA HIS A 237 15.29 -10.10 3.72
C HIS A 237 15.61 -11.45 3.07
N ALA A 238 16.68 -12.15 3.47
CA ALA A 238 16.95 -13.51 3.03
C ALA A 238 15.88 -14.50 3.48
N ALA A 239 15.43 -14.43 4.74
CA ALA A 239 14.35 -15.26 5.25
C ALA A 239 13.04 -15.01 4.50
N LEU A 240 12.69 -13.74 4.23
CA LEU A 240 11.50 -13.40 3.44
C LEU A 240 11.60 -13.86 1.99
N ALA A 241 12.77 -13.76 1.37
CA ALA A 241 13.02 -14.28 0.02
C ALA A 241 12.84 -15.80 -0.06
N VAL A 242 13.39 -16.55 0.90
CA VAL A 242 13.19 -18.01 0.98
C VAL A 242 11.73 -18.35 1.22
N ALA A 243 11.05 -17.63 2.11
CA ALA A 243 9.63 -17.85 2.38
C ALA A 243 8.75 -17.56 1.14
N LEU A 244 9.09 -16.52 0.36
CA LEU A 244 8.44 -16.23 -0.92
C LEU A 244 8.64 -17.38 -1.91
N ILE A 245 9.88 -17.84 -2.12
CA ILE A 245 10.17 -18.96 -3.03
C ILE A 245 9.37 -20.20 -2.63
N PHE A 246 9.35 -20.52 -1.33
CA PHE A 246 8.59 -21.64 -0.81
C PHE A 246 7.09 -21.50 -1.08
N GLN A 247 6.51 -20.33 -0.83
CA GLN A 247 5.07 -20.10 -1.06
C GLN A 247 4.69 -20.09 -2.54
N THR A 248 5.56 -19.61 -3.42
CA THR A 248 5.37 -19.71 -4.87
C THR A 248 5.44 -21.17 -5.33
N TRP A 249 6.33 -21.98 -4.75
CA TRP A 249 6.39 -23.42 -5.01
C TRP A 249 5.13 -24.14 -4.51
N VAL A 250 4.65 -23.84 -3.30
CA VAL A 250 3.38 -24.40 -2.77
C VAL A 250 2.20 -24.07 -3.71
N LEU A 251 2.13 -22.84 -4.23
CA LEU A 251 1.10 -22.44 -5.19
C LEU A 251 1.16 -23.27 -6.49
N GLU A 252 2.35 -23.50 -7.04
CA GLU A 252 2.56 -24.34 -8.24
C GLU A 252 2.12 -25.80 -7.96
N GLN A 253 2.50 -26.36 -6.81
CA GLN A 253 2.11 -27.73 -6.44
C GLN A 253 0.59 -27.89 -6.25
N ALA A 254 -0.07 -26.86 -5.72
CA ALA A 254 -1.52 -26.81 -5.57
C ALA A 254 -2.27 -26.59 -6.89
N LYS A 255 -1.56 -26.55 -8.03
CA LYS A 255 -2.12 -26.36 -9.37
C LYS A 255 -3.04 -25.14 -9.46
N TYR A 256 -2.72 -24.07 -8.73
CA TYR A 256 -3.46 -22.82 -8.75
C TYR A 256 -4.94 -22.95 -8.38
N SER A 257 -5.28 -23.78 -7.39
CA SER A 257 -6.63 -23.79 -6.82
C SER A 257 -7.00 -22.40 -6.27
N LYS A 258 -8.29 -22.06 -6.27
CA LYS A 258 -8.81 -20.78 -5.75
C LYS A 258 -8.30 -20.47 -4.33
N ASP A 259 -8.30 -21.49 -3.47
CA ASP A 259 -7.84 -21.36 -2.10
C ASP A 259 -6.33 -21.11 -2.04
N ALA A 260 -5.54 -21.83 -2.83
CA ALA A 260 -4.09 -21.63 -2.91
C ALA A 260 -3.74 -20.22 -3.43
N ILE A 261 -4.44 -19.74 -4.47
CA ILE A 261 -4.26 -18.37 -4.98
C ILE A 261 -4.59 -17.34 -3.91
N SER A 262 -5.70 -17.52 -3.19
CA SER A 262 -6.11 -16.62 -2.12
C SER A 262 -5.11 -16.59 -0.96
N GLN A 263 -4.56 -17.76 -0.59
CA GLN A 263 -3.53 -17.89 0.43
C GLN A 263 -2.22 -17.24 -0.01
N TYR A 264 -1.75 -17.49 -1.24
CA TYR A 264 -0.57 -16.85 -1.81
C TYR A 264 -0.73 -15.32 -1.83
N TYR A 265 -1.87 -14.80 -2.29
CA TYR A 265 -2.10 -13.36 -2.31
C TYR A 265 -2.12 -12.76 -0.90
N ARG A 266 -2.74 -13.43 0.08
CA ARG A 266 -2.66 -13.03 1.50
C ARG A 266 -1.22 -13.06 2.01
N PHE A 267 -0.42 -14.05 1.61
CA PHE A 267 0.99 -14.16 1.99
C PHE A 267 1.82 -12.98 1.46
N ILE A 268 1.61 -12.56 0.21
CA ILE A 268 2.24 -11.34 -0.34
C ILE A 268 1.95 -10.10 0.53
N TRP A 269 0.72 -9.98 1.06
CA TRP A 269 0.40 -8.91 2.00
C TRP A 269 1.08 -9.06 3.37
N ASN A 270 1.26 -10.29 3.85
CA ASN A 270 1.98 -10.54 5.10
C ASN A 270 3.45 -10.13 4.99
N LEU A 271 4.10 -10.45 3.87
CA LEU A 271 5.45 -9.97 3.56
C LEU A 271 5.49 -8.44 3.60
N PHE A 272 4.56 -7.76 2.94
CA PHE A 272 4.47 -6.29 2.96
C PHE A 272 4.35 -5.70 4.37
N TYR A 273 3.63 -6.35 5.29
CA TYR A 273 3.56 -5.88 6.67
C TYR A 273 4.83 -6.14 7.45
N ALA A 274 5.50 -7.27 7.20
CA ALA A 274 6.77 -7.60 7.83
C ALA A 274 7.81 -6.50 7.55
N GLU A 275 7.86 -5.97 6.32
CA GLU A 275 8.75 -4.86 5.97
C GLU A 275 8.58 -3.66 6.89
N TYR A 276 7.34 -3.22 7.12
CA TYR A 276 7.08 -2.07 7.98
C TYR A 276 7.28 -2.35 9.46
N ILE A 277 7.04 -3.59 9.92
CA ILE A 277 7.31 -3.96 11.31
C ILE A 277 8.82 -3.91 11.58
N PHE A 278 9.63 -4.36 10.62
CA PHE A 278 11.08 -4.46 10.76
C PHE A 278 11.81 -3.17 10.39
N PHE A 279 11.21 -2.31 9.58
CA PHE A 279 11.77 -1.05 9.10
C PHE A 279 12.42 -0.15 10.18
N PRO A 280 11.89 0.00 11.41
CA PRO A 280 12.57 0.82 12.42
C PRO A 280 13.95 0.27 12.84
N LEU A 281 14.22 -1.02 12.61
CA LEU A 281 15.41 -1.73 13.05
C LEU A 281 16.55 -1.74 12.03
N ILE A 282 16.30 -1.38 10.77
CA ILE A 282 17.31 -1.41 9.69
C ILE A 282 18.23 -0.18 9.68
#